data_AF-A0A667I1G8-F1
#
_entry.id   AF-A0A667I1G8-F1
#
_cell.length_a   1.000
_cell.length_b   1.000
_cell.length_c   1.000
_cell.angle_alpha   90.00
_cell.angle_beta   90.00
_cell.angle_gamma   90.00
#
_symmetry.space_group_name_H-M   'P 1'
#
loop_
_entity.id
_entity.type
_entity.pdbx_description
1 polymer ?
#
loop_
_entity_poly.entity_id
_entity_poly.type
_entity_poly.pdbx_seq_one_letter_code
_entity_poly.pdbx_strand_id
1 'polypeptide(L)' 'MSGNGAVWGRVRGRLRAFPERLAACRAEAAAYGRCVQASTAPGGRLTKDLCVQEFEALRSCFAAAAKTTPRGGL' A
#
# COMPACT_ATOMS: atom_id res chain seq x y z
N MET A 1 21.03 1.33 -24.79
CA MET A 1 20.54 1.35 -23.38
C MET A 1 20.04 -0.05 -23.04
N SER A 2 20.58 -0.69 -22.00
CA SER A 2 20.18 -2.06 -21.63
C SER A 2 18.72 -2.07 -21.14
N GLY A 3 17.88 -2.95 -21.68
CA GLY A 3 16.47 -3.09 -21.30
C GLY A 3 16.28 -3.32 -19.79
N ASN A 4 17.28 -3.92 -19.13
CA ASN A 4 17.30 -4.09 -17.68
C ASN A 4 17.26 -2.74 -16.95
N GLY A 5 17.99 -1.72 -17.43
CA GLY A 5 18.01 -0.39 -16.81
C GLY A 5 16.64 0.29 -16.82
N ALA A 6 15.87 0.13 -17.90
CA ALA A 6 14.52 0.67 -18.02
C ALA A 6 13.50 -0.07 -17.11
N VAL A 7 13.65 -1.38 -16.93
CA VAL A 7 12.82 -2.18 -16.02
C VAL A 7 13.07 -1.77 -14.57
N TRP A 8 14.33 -1.73 -14.13
CA TRP A 8 14.71 -1.34 -12.77
C TRP A 8 14.38 0.13 -12.47
N GLY A 9 14.46 1.02 -13.48
CA GLY A 9 13.99 2.40 -13.36
C GLY A 9 12.50 2.49 -13.03
N ARG A 10 11.67 1.71 -13.73
CA ARG A 10 10.21 1.69 -13.52
C ARG A 10 9.81 1.13 -12.16
N VAL A 11 10.48 0.06 -11.71
CA VAL A 11 10.27 -0.53 -10.38
C VAL A 11 10.62 0.48 -9.28
N ARG A 12 11.79 1.13 -9.37
CA ARG A 12 12.19 2.16 -8.40
C ARG A 12 11.25 3.37 -8.39
N GLY A 13 10.75 3.79 -9.55
CA GLY A 13 9.72 4.84 -9.63
C GLY A 13 8.44 4.48 -8.86
N ARG A 14 7.96 3.23 -9.00
CA ARG A 14 6.79 2.75 -8.25
C ARG A 14 7.02 2.72 -6.74
N LEU A 15 8.20 2.27 -6.30
CA LEU A 15 8.56 2.26 -4.87
C LEU A 15 8.66 3.68 -4.30
N ARG A 16 9.19 4.64 -5.07
CA ARG A 16 9.27 6.05 -4.65
C ARG A 16 7.89 6.69 -4.50
N ALA A 17 6.93 6.34 -5.35
CA ALA A 17 5.55 6.84 -5.26
C ALA A 17 4.70 6.14 -4.16
N PHE A 18 5.24 5.12 -3.50
CA PHE A 18 4.50 4.34 -2.50
C PHE A 18 4.03 5.19 -1.30
N PRO A 19 4.87 6.04 -0.67
CA PRO A 19 4.43 6.86 0.48
C PRO A 19 3.28 7.81 0.12
N GLU A 20 3.33 8.43 -1.05
CA GLU A 20 2.26 9.32 -1.53
C GLU A 20 0.94 8.56 -1.74
N ARG A 21 1.01 7.37 -2.35
CA ARG A 21 -0.17 6.49 -2.54
C ARG A 21 -0.72 5.98 -1.22
N LEU A 22 0.15 5.67 -0.26
CA LEU A 22 -0.24 5.31 1.10
C LEU A 22 -0.95 6.48 1.80
N ALA A 23 -0.44 7.70 1.65
CA ALA A 23 -1.03 8.90 2.21
C ALA A 23 -2.42 9.20 1.63
N ALA A 24 -2.63 8.92 0.33
CA ALA A 24 -3.94 9.02 -0.30
C ALA A 24 -4.97 8.02 0.29
N CYS A 25 -4.51 6.85 0.74
CA CYS A 25 -5.30 5.78 1.35
C CYS A 25 -5.20 5.76 2.89
N ARG A 26 -4.97 6.93 3.52
CA ARG A 26 -4.66 7.03 4.95
C ARG A 26 -5.74 6.43 5.85
N ALA A 27 -7.01 6.52 5.46
CA ALA A 27 -8.13 6.10 6.30
C ALA A 27 -8.18 4.56 6.39
N GLU A 28 -8.07 3.91 5.23
CA GLU A 28 -7.99 2.47 5.08
C GLU A 28 -6.71 1.92 5.71
N ALA A 29 -5.58 2.62 5.56
CA ALA A 29 -4.32 2.25 6.16
C ALA A 29 -4.40 2.28 7.70
N ALA A 30 -5.01 3.32 8.25
CA ALA A 30 -5.22 3.44 9.69
C ALA A 30 -6.19 2.37 10.22
N ALA A 31 -7.24 2.03 9.47
CA ALA A 31 -8.17 0.96 9.85
C ALA A 31 -7.46 -0.40 9.92
N TYR A 32 -6.69 -0.76 8.88
CA TYR A 32 -5.91 -1.99 8.85
C TYR A 32 -4.87 -2.03 9.98
N GLY A 33 -4.13 -0.94 10.17
CA GLY A 33 -3.16 -0.81 11.26
C GLY A 33 -3.77 -0.99 12.64
N ARG A 34 -4.95 -0.42 12.90
CA ARG A 34 -5.68 -0.61 14.17
C ARG A 34 -6.10 -2.06 14.39
N CYS A 35 -6.62 -2.75 13.37
CA CYS A 35 -6.97 -4.17 13.48
C CYS A 35 -5.74 -5.03 13.82
N VAL A 36 -4.63 -4.82 13.10
CA VAL A 36 -3.37 -5.54 13.35
C VAL A 36 -2.86 -5.25 14.76
N GLN A 37 -2.81 -3.98 15.16
CA GLN A 37 -2.34 -3.57 16.48
C GLN A 37 -3.16 -4.23 17.59
N ALA A 38 -4.49 -4.17 17.50
CA ALA A 38 -5.39 -4.81 18.47
C ALA A 38 -5.18 -6.34 18.53
N SER A 39 -4.94 -6.98 17.38
CA SER A 39 -4.69 -8.42 17.28
C SER A 39 -3.32 -8.85 17.82
N THR A 40 -2.39 -7.91 17.94
CA THR A 40 -1.04 -8.11 18.51
C THR A 40 -0.89 -7.57 19.94
N ALA A 41 -1.99 -7.11 20.56
CA ALA A 41 -1.98 -6.72 21.96
C ALA A 41 -1.56 -7.90 22.86
N PRO A 42 -1.10 -7.68 24.11
CA PRO A 42 -0.70 -8.77 25.00
C PRO A 42 -1.77 -9.87 25.10
N GLY A 43 -1.40 -11.12 24.82
CA GLY A 43 -2.32 -12.26 24.76
C GLY A 43 -3.08 -12.42 23.44
N GLY A 44 -2.98 -11.45 22.53
CA GLY A 44 -3.50 -11.51 21.17
C GLY A 44 -2.65 -12.39 20.25
N ARG A 45 -3.29 -12.94 19.23
CA ARG A 45 -2.63 -13.71 18.18
C ARG A 45 -3.15 -13.28 16.81
N LEU A 46 -2.31 -12.57 16.07
CA LEU A 46 -2.58 -12.31 14.66
C LEU A 46 -2.54 -13.64 13.89
N THR A 47 -3.63 -13.94 13.20
CA THR A 47 -3.74 -15.10 12.31
C THR A 47 -4.05 -14.64 10.90
N LYS A 48 -3.81 -15.52 9.92
CA LYS A 48 -4.11 -15.22 8.53
C LYS A 48 -5.58 -14.83 8.39
N ASP A 49 -5.85 -13.80 7.60
CA ASP A 49 -7.18 -13.32 7.25
C ASP A 49 -7.98 -12.69 8.42
N LEU A 50 -7.39 -12.53 9.61
CA LEU A 50 -8.06 -11.87 10.75
C LEU A 50 -8.47 -10.42 10.46
N CYS A 51 -7.62 -9.68 9.73
CA CYS A 51 -7.87 -8.28 9.31
C CYS A 51 -8.11 -8.20 7.79
N VAL A 52 -8.72 -9.24 7.19
CA VAL A 52 -8.85 -9.34 5.73
C VAL A 52 -9.72 -8.24 5.15
N GLN A 53 -10.77 -7.82 5.86
CA GLN A 53 -11.70 -6.79 5.36
C GLN A 53 -11.00 -5.43 5.26
N GLU A 54 -10.26 -5.03 6.29
CA GLU A 54 -9.47 -3.80 6.29
C GLU A 54 -8.34 -3.87 5.26
N PHE A 55 -7.72 -5.04 5.11
CA PHE A 55 -6.69 -5.26 4.10
C PHE A 55 -7.25 -5.13 2.68
N GLU A 56 -8.41 -5.71 2.39
CA GLU A 56 -9.06 -5.63 1.08
C GLU A 56 -9.47 -4.20 0.73
N ALA A 57 -9.99 -3.44 1.71
CA ALA A 57 -10.28 -2.02 1.55
C ALA A 57 -9.01 -1.22 1.21
N LEU A 58 -7.94 -1.43 1.98
CA LEU A 58 -6.64 -0.80 1.74
C LEU A 58 -6.06 -1.15 0.37
N ARG A 59 -6.07 -2.44 0.01
CA ARG A 59 -5.60 -2.94 -1.29
C ARG A 59 -6.39 -2.31 -2.45
N SER A 60 -7.71 -2.20 -2.30
CA SER A 60 -8.58 -1.61 -3.31
C SER A 60 -8.28 -0.13 -3.51
N CYS A 61 -8.09 0.63 -2.42
CA CYS A 61 -7.65 2.03 -2.50
C CYS A 61 -6.29 2.16 -3.19
N PHE A 62 -5.30 1.33 -2.82
CA PHE A 62 -3.98 1.34 -3.47
C PHE A 62 -4.06 1.03 -4.97
N ALA A 63 -4.91 0.08 -5.36
CA ALA A 63 -5.10 -0.26 -6.76
C ALA A 63 -5.73 0.91 -7.55
N ALA A 64 -6.64 1.68 -6.93
CA ALA A 64 -7.19 2.89 -7.51
C ALA A 64 -6.13 4.01 -7.61
N ALA A 65 -5.43 4.31 -6.51
CA ALA A 65 -4.36 5.30 -6.45
C ALA A 65 -3.17 4.98 -7.37
N ALA A 66 -2.97 3.70 -7.70
CA ALA A 66 -1.94 3.27 -8.63
C ALA A 66 -2.30 3.52 -10.10
N LYS A 67 -3.60 3.51 -10.43
CA LYS A 67 -4.13 3.78 -11.78
C LYS A 67 -4.16 5.27 -12.09
N THR A 68 -4.34 6.11 -11.07
CA THR A 68 -4.11 7.55 -11.16
C THR A 68 -2.61 7.81 -11.27
N THR A 69 -2.08 7.74 -12.49
CA THR A 69 -0.77 8.32 -12.79
C THR A 69 -0.98 9.83 -12.81
N PRO A 70 -0.28 10.63 -11.99
CA PRO A 70 -0.26 12.07 -12.18
C PRO A 70 0.25 12.31 -13.59
N ARG A 71 -0.59 12.86 -14.47
CA ARG A 71 -0.07 13.45 -15.71
C ARG A 71 0.72 14.68 -15.27
N GLY A 72 2.03 14.61 -15.37
CA GLY A 72 2.90 15.75 -15.12
C GLY A 72 3.41 15.83 -13.69
N GLY A 73 4.62 15.30 -13.48
CA GLY A 73 5.62 16.00 -12.70
C GLY A 73 6.73 16.35 -13.67
N LEU A 74 6.81 17.63 -14.05
CA LEU A 74 8.03 18.22 -14.60
C LEU A 74 9.13 18.14 -13.54
#